data_AF-A0A965C1M0-F1
#
_entry.id   AF-A0A965C1M0-F1
#
_cell.length_a   1.000
_cell.length_b   1.000
_cell.length_c   1.000
_cell.angle_alpha   90.00
_cell.angle_beta   90.00
_cell.angle_gamma   90.00
#
_symmetry.space_group_name_H-M   'P 1'
#
loop_
_entity.id
_entity.type
_entity.pdbx_description
1 polymer ?
#
loop_
_entity_poly.entity_id
_entity_poly.type
_entity_poly.pdbx_seq_one_letter_code
_entity_poly.pdbx_strand_id
1 'polypeptide(L)'
;MALVLPARFESKILEPKQLEDFARHCPRPLVFTNGVYDLLHRGHVTLLDAAAREGRCLLLALNSDASVKRLGKGPDRPINTLDDRMAVAAALASVDYVTWFDEDTPLACVLSLRPDVLVKGGDWEGRIVGSEAMASWGGRVLAIPFLHQRSTTTTLALIRSARPRRDASRCRNAPQQQRDDKHRPQKRRVASRLTQIDQAIGHRECLPAVFLGARPGSSHYGSQSVPIP
;
A
#
# COMPACT_ATOMS: atom_id res chain seq x y z
N MET A 1 3.78 23.71 25.86
CA MET A 1 3.40 22.50 25.10
C MET A 1 4.21 22.50 23.82
N ALA A 2 4.83 21.39 23.43
CA ALA A 2 5.47 21.29 22.12
C ALA A 2 4.38 21.24 21.04
N LEU A 3 4.49 22.04 19.97
CA LEU A 3 3.66 21.83 18.79
C LEU A 3 4.10 20.52 18.13
N VAL A 4 3.27 19.49 18.25
CA VAL A 4 3.38 18.31 17.40
C VAL A 4 2.87 18.72 16.02
N LEU A 5 3.77 18.80 15.05
CA LEU A 5 3.38 19.00 13.65
C LEU A 5 2.65 17.75 13.14
N PRO A 6 1.59 17.91 12.33
CA PRO A 6 0.87 16.78 11.73
C PRO A 6 1.81 15.88 10.93
N ALA A 7 1.51 14.59 10.86
CA ALA A 7 2.34 13.67 10.10
C ALA A 7 2.25 14.01 8.60
N ARG A 8 3.37 13.93 7.87
CA ARG A 8 3.44 14.37 6.46
C ARG A 8 2.41 13.69 5.53
N PHE A 9 1.93 12.49 5.86
CA PHE A 9 0.91 11.81 5.07
C PHE A 9 -0.50 12.39 5.28
N GLU A 10 -0.77 13.10 6.38
CA GLU A 10 -2.09 13.67 6.68
C GLU A 10 -2.50 14.75 5.68
N SER A 11 -1.55 15.37 4.96
CA SER A 11 -1.84 16.29 3.86
C SER A 11 -2.54 15.65 2.66
N LYS A 12 -2.65 14.31 2.64
CA LYS A 12 -3.42 13.55 1.65
C LYS A 12 -4.89 13.39 2.03
N ILE A 13 -5.27 13.69 3.27
CA ILE A 13 -6.63 13.50 3.76
C ILE A 13 -7.46 14.72 3.34
N LEU A 14 -8.54 14.47 2.59
CA LEU A 14 -9.49 15.47 2.10
C LEU A 14 -10.83 15.26 2.78
N GLU A 15 -11.39 16.34 3.33
CA GLU A 15 -12.78 16.34 3.79
C GLU A 15 -13.75 16.17 2.61
N PRO A 16 -14.91 15.49 2.77
CA PRO A 16 -15.89 15.31 1.70
C PRO A 16 -16.33 16.62 1.03
N LYS A 17 -16.40 17.73 1.80
CA LYS A 17 -16.73 19.07 1.30
C LYS A 17 -15.69 19.67 0.33
N GLN A 18 -14.48 19.13 0.30
CA GLN A 18 -13.38 19.58 -0.57
C GLN A 18 -13.34 18.85 -1.92
N LEU A 19 -14.09 17.76 -2.08
CA LEU A 19 -13.96 16.87 -3.24
C LEU A 19 -14.28 17.55 -4.58
N GLU A 20 -15.28 18.44 -4.62
CA GLU A 20 -15.62 19.20 -5.83
C GLU A 20 -14.53 20.19 -6.25
N ASP A 21 -13.84 20.80 -5.28
CA ASP A 21 -12.74 21.72 -5.57
C ASP A 21 -11.46 20.97 -5.95
N PHE A 22 -11.18 19.88 -5.26
CA PHE A 22 -10.12 18.95 -5.64
C PHE A 22 -10.32 18.43 -7.07
N ALA A 23 -11.53 18.03 -7.45
CA ALA A 23 -11.84 17.46 -8.77
C ALA A 23 -11.59 18.41 -9.95
N ARG A 24 -11.60 19.73 -9.70
CA ARG A 24 -11.27 20.78 -10.69
C ARG A 24 -9.77 20.88 -10.96
N HIS A 25 -8.92 20.50 -10.01
CA HIS A 25 -7.48 20.77 -10.03
C HIS A 25 -6.60 19.50 -9.97
N CYS A 26 -7.17 18.34 -9.68
CA CYS A 26 -6.45 17.09 -9.51
C CYS A 26 -5.79 16.59 -10.83
N PRO A 27 -4.66 15.87 -10.76
CA PRO A 27 -4.07 15.22 -11.93
C PRO A 27 -5.03 14.20 -12.56
N ARG A 28 -5.29 14.35 -13.86
CA ARG A 28 -6.11 13.44 -14.68
C ARG A 28 -5.21 12.46 -15.45
N PRO A 29 -5.57 11.17 -15.61
CA PRO A 29 -6.83 10.54 -15.16
C PRO A 29 -6.88 10.34 -13.64
N LEU A 30 -8.00 10.71 -13.03
CA LEU A 30 -8.33 10.45 -11.63
C LEU A 30 -8.91 9.03 -11.50
N VAL A 31 -8.25 8.20 -10.71
CA VAL A 31 -8.73 6.88 -10.31
C VAL A 31 -9.43 7.01 -8.96
N PHE A 32 -10.64 6.46 -8.87
CA PHE A 32 -11.38 6.35 -7.63
C PHE A 32 -11.58 4.89 -7.24
N THR A 33 -11.39 4.58 -5.96
CA THR A 33 -11.81 3.30 -5.37
C THR A 33 -12.32 3.51 -3.95
N ASN A 34 -13.08 2.54 -3.42
CA ASN A 34 -13.66 2.65 -2.09
C ASN A 34 -13.75 1.30 -1.34
N GLY A 35 -13.66 1.38 -0.01
CA GLY A 35 -13.85 0.23 0.87
C GLY A 35 -13.61 0.55 2.34
N VAL A 36 -13.59 -0.49 3.19
CA VAL A 36 -13.41 -0.30 4.64
C VAL A 36 -11.93 -0.20 5.05
N TYR A 37 -11.07 -1.04 4.45
CA TYR A 37 -9.63 -1.12 4.72
C TYR A 37 -9.23 -1.25 6.22
N ASP A 38 -10.09 -1.90 7.02
CA ASP A 38 -9.97 -2.06 8.48
C ASP A 38 -8.62 -2.64 8.95
N LEU A 39 -8.29 -3.86 8.51
CA LEU A 39 -6.95 -4.43 8.66
C LEU A 39 -6.33 -4.66 7.29
N LEU A 40 -5.26 -3.93 6.99
CA LEU A 40 -4.49 -4.11 5.76
C LEU A 40 -3.81 -5.49 5.70
N HIS A 41 -3.71 -6.00 4.47
CA HIS A 41 -2.99 -7.21 4.12
C HIS A 41 -2.55 -7.12 2.66
N ARG A 42 -1.71 -8.08 2.22
CA ARG A 42 -1.14 -8.10 0.86
C ARG A 42 -2.19 -7.84 -0.24
N GLY A 43 -3.34 -8.51 -0.21
CA GLY A 43 -4.41 -8.29 -1.19
C GLY A 43 -4.93 -6.84 -1.28
N HIS A 44 -5.01 -6.10 -0.16
CA HIS A 44 -5.42 -4.68 -0.18
C HIS A 44 -4.34 -3.80 -0.86
N VAL A 45 -3.08 -3.95 -0.48
CA VAL A 45 -2.00 -3.11 -1.06
C VAL A 45 -1.71 -3.47 -2.51
N THR A 46 -1.83 -4.75 -2.91
CA THR A 46 -1.75 -5.16 -4.32
C THR A 46 -2.92 -4.63 -5.15
N LEU A 47 -4.14 -4.59 -4.62
CA LEU A 47 -5.27 -3.94 -5.29
C LEU A 47 -5.04 -2.44 -5.49
N LEU A 48 -4.60 -1.73 -4.45
CA LEU A 48 -4.35 -0.28 -4.53
C LEU A 48 -3.20 0.06 -5.48
N ASP A 49 -2.12 -0.73 -5.46
CA ASP A 49 -0.99 -0.62 -6.39
C ASP A 49 -1.39 -0.92 -7.86
N ALA A 50 -2.33 -1.83 -8.09
CA ALA A 50 -2.93 -2.04 -9.41
C ALA A 50 -3.85 -0.89 -9.82
N ALA A 51 -4.70 -0.39 -8.91
CA ALA A 51 -5.59 0.74 -9.16
C ALA A 51 -4.81 2.02 -9.52
N ALA A 52 -3.73 2.32 -8.81
CA ALA A 52 -2.89 3.49 -9.05
C ALA A 52 -2.29 3.54 -10.47
N ARG A 53 -2.03 2.38 -11.09
CA ARG A 53 -1.51 2.29 -12.46
C ARG A 53 -2.51 2.69 -13.55
N GLU A 54 -3.79 2.79 -13.24
CA GLU A 54 -4.84 3.14 -14.21
C GLU A 54 -5.00 4.65 -14.44
N GLY A 55 -4.19 5.49 -13.77
CA GLY A 55 -4.24 6.94 -13.92
C GLY A 55 -3.02 7.67 -13.38
N ARG A 56 -3.22 8.93 -12.98
CA ARG A 56 -2.18 9.84 -12.48
C ARG A 56 -2.44 10.35 -11.06
N CYS A 57 -3.55 9.93 -10.46
CA CYS A 57 -3.94 10.23 -9.09
C CYS A 57 -4.91 9.14 -8.61
N LEU A 58 -4.61 8.43 -7.52
CA LEU A 58 -5.53 7.51 -6.84
C LEU A 58 -6.14 8.19 -5.61
N LEU A 59 -7.46 8.37 -5.63
CA LEU A 59 -8.25 8.76 -4.47
C LEU A 59 -8.99 7.54 -3.89
N LEU A 60 -8.73 7.25 -2.62
CA LEU A 60 -9.36 6.17 -1.86
C LEU A 60 -10.40 6.73 -0.88
N ALA A 61 -11.68 6.38 -1.08
CA ALA A 61 -12.76 6.72 -0.16
C ALA A 61 -13.03 5.60 0.85
N LEU A 62 -12.96 5.92 2.15
CA LEU A 62 -13.23 4.99 3.23
C LEU A 62 -14.67 5.10 3.75
N ASN A 63 -15.31 3.95 3.99
CA ASN A 63 -16.56 3.92 4.75
C ASN A 63 -16.33 4.44 6.18
N SER A 64 -17.19 5.32 6.69
CA SER A 64 -17.22 5.70 8.11
C SER A 64 -17.61 4.54 9.02
N ASP A 65 -17.34 4.65 10.32
CA ASP A 65 -17.65 3.58 11.27
C ASP A 65 -19.16 3.28 11.34
N ALA A 66 -20.02 4.29 11.12
CA ALA A 66 -21.45 4.13 11.00
C ALA A 66 -21.84 3.40 9.70
N SER A 67 -21.25 3.80 8.57
CA SER A 67 -21.43 3.14 7.27
C SER A 67 -21.03 1.65 7.34
N VAL A 68 -19.88 1.33 7.92
CA VAL A 68 -19.39 -0.05 8.10
C VAL A 68 -20.35 -0.92 8.90
N LYS A 69 -20.92 -0.40 9.98
CA LYS A 69 -21.88 -1.14 10.83
C LYS A 69 -23.15 -1.51 10.07
N ARG A 70 -23.66 -0.62 9.21
CA ARG A 70 -24.85 -0.88 8.38
C ARG A 70 -24.60 -1.93 7.28
N LEU A 71 -23.35 -2.17 6.88
CA LEU A 71 -22.99 -3.28 5.97
C LEU A 71 -23.13 -4.69 6.59
N GLY A 72 -23.46 -4.82 7.88
CA GLY A 72 -23.82 -6.10 8.51
C GLY A 72 -22.69 -7.12 8.67
N LYS A 73 -21.41 -6.71 8.55
CA LYS A 73 -20.24 -7.61 8.55
C LYS A 73 -19.76 -8.07 9.95
N GLY A 74 -20.68 -8.11 10.91
CA GLY A 74 -20.46 -8.47 12.31
C GLY A 74 -20.35 -7.25 13.26
N PRO A 75 -20.70 -7.41 14.56
CA PRO A 75 -20.76 -6.31 15.52
C PRO A 75 -19.38 -5.73 15.87
N ASP A 76 -18.32 -6.55 15.79
CA ASP A 76 -16.95 -6.17 16.12
C ASP A 76 -16.24 -5.34 15.02
N ARG A 77 -16.99 -4.73 14.08
CA ARG A 77 -16.42 -3.99 12.94
C ARG A 77 -16.94 -2.55 12.83
N PRO A 78 -16.07 -1.59 12.44
CA PRO A 78 -14.63 -1.77 12.22
C PRO A 78 -13.87 -1.93 13.54
N ILE A 79 -12.66 -2.49 13.49
CA ILE A 79 -11.78 -2.62 14.66
C ILE A 79 -11.03 -1.32 14.90
N ASN A 80 -10.52 -0.72 13.82
CA ASN A 80 -9.86 0.57 13.84
C ASN A 80 -10.86 1.68 13.53
N THR A 81 -10.71 2.84 14.18
CA THR A 81 -11.57 4.00 13.92
C THR A 81 -11.40 4.50 12.47
N LEU A 82 -12.33 5.32 11.99
CA LEU A 82 -12.16 5.98 10.69
C LEU A 82 -10.83 6.73 10.59
N ASP A 83 -10.46 7.49 11.62
CA ASP A 83 -9.24 8.30 11.64
C ASP A 83 -7.97 7.44 11.54
N ASP A 84 -7.89 6.34 12.30
CA ASP A 84 -6.80 5.37 12.22
C ASP A 84 -6.68 4.76 10.82
N ARG A 85 -7.83 4.38 10.22
CA ARG A 85 -7.89 3.79 8.88
C ARG A 85 -7.48 4.80 7.81
N MET A 86 -7.86 6.08 7.95
CA MET A 86 -7.45 7.17 7.05
C MET A 86 -5.95 7.43 7.15
N ALA A 87 -5.39 7.51 8.36
CA ALA A 87 -3.95 7.71 8.58
C ALA A 87 -3.12 6.58 7.96
N VAL A 88 -3.51 5.32 8.21
CA VAL A 88 -2.84 4.14 7.64
C VAL A 88 -2.97 4.09 6.12
N ALA A 89 -4.14 4.44 5.56
CA ALA A 89 -4.36 4.51 4.12
C ALA A 89 -3.52 5.62 3.45
N ALA A 90 -3.46 6.80 4.04
CA ALA A 90 -2.69 7.93 3.54
C ALA A 90 -1.17 7.66 3.58
N ALA A 91 -0.70 6.90 4.56
CA ALA A 91 0.70 6.47 4.64
C ALA A 91 1.13 5.51 3.49
N LEU A 92 0.19 4.95 2.72
CA LEU A 92 0.53 4.08 1.59
C LEU A 92 1.14 4.85 0.41
N ALA A 93 2.17 4.28 -0.21
CA ALA A 93 2.88 4.88 -1.34
C ALA A 93 2.04 4.94 -2.63
N SER A 94 1.07 4.03 -2.80
CA SER A 94 0.19 3.97 -3.97
C SER A 94 -1.08 4.81 -3.86
N VAL A 95 -1.34 5.44 -2.72
CA VAL A 95 -2.54 6.26 -2.48
C VAL A 95 -2.14 7.72 -2.46
N ASP A 96 -2.67 8.52 -3.39
CA ASP A 96 -2.37 9.96 -3.47
C ASP A 96 -3.24 10.77 -2.51
N TYR A 97 -4.53 10.44 -2.43
CA TYR A 97 -5.50 11.10 -1.55
C TYR A 97 -6.44 10.11 -0.87
N VAL A 98 -6.89 10.46 0.33
CA VAL A 98 -7.88 9.72 1.11
C VAL A 98 -9.05 10.63 1.45
N THR A 99 -10.26 10.11 1.37
CA THR A 99 -11.46 10.76 1.92
C THR A 99 -12.35 9.72 2.59
N TRP A 100 -13.52 10.12 3.08
CA TRP A 100 -14.50 9.21 3.65
C TRP A 100 -15.92 9.51 3.16
N PHE A 101 -16.85 8.64 3.50
CA PHE A 101 -18.28 8.84 3.28
C PHE A 101 -19.11 8.12 4.34
N ASP A 102 -20.26 8.69 4.68
CA ASP A 102 -21.15 8.21 5.75
C ASP A 102 -22.31 7.36 5.22
N GLU A 103 -22.61 7.47 3.92
CA GLU A 103 -23.68 6.79 3.21
C GLU A 103 -23.42 5.28 3.06
N ASP A 104 -24.44 4.52 2.65
CA ASP A 104 -24.32 3.07 2.38
C ASP A 104 -23.52 2.78 1.11
N THR A 105 -23.38 3.76 0.21
CA THR A 105 -22.70 3.62 -1.08
C THR A 105 -21.84 4.84 -1.39
N PRO A 106 -20.75 4.70 -2.16
CA PRO A 106 -19.84 5.81 -2.49
C PRO A 106 -20.39 6.74 -3.58
N LEU A 107 -21.68 6.64 -3.95
CA LEU A 107 -22.23 7.31 -5.13
C LEU A 107 -22.08 8.84 -5.07
N ALA A 108 -22.26 9.45 -3.89
CA ALA A 108 -22.05 10.89 -3.69
C ALA A 108 -20.60 11.28 -4.04
N CYS A 109 -19.60 10.55 -3.53
CA CYS A 109 -18.19 10.78 -3.86
C CYS A 109 -17.92 10.63 -5.37
N VAL A 110 -18.49 9.62 -6.03
CA VAL A 110 -18.35 9.42 -7.48
C VAL A 110 -18.93 10.60 -8.27
N LEU A 111 -20.07 11.14 -7.84
CA LEU A 111 -20.72 12.29 -8.48
C LEU A 111 -19.94 13.60 -8.26
N SER A 112 -19.45 13.87 -7.05
CA SER A 112 -18.64 15.07 -6.74
C SER A 112 -17.26 15.04 -7.40
N LEU A 113 -16.62 13.88 -7.50
CA LEU A 113 -15.28 13.74 -8.09
C LEU A 113 -15.28 13.63 -9.61
N ARG A 114 -16.34 13.07 -10.20
CA ARG A 114 -16.42 12.69 -11.63
C ARG A 114 -15.11 12.02 -12.11
N PRO A 115 -14.70 10.89 -11.51
CA PRO A 115 -13.43 10.24 -11.83
C PRO A 115 -13.43 9.71 -13.27
N ASP A 116 -12.24 9.52 -13.81
CA ASP A 116 -12.03 8.98 -15.16
C ASP A 116 -11.99 7.45 -15.14
N VAL A 117 -11.56 6.86 -14.00
CA VAL A 117 -11.53 5.41 -13.76
C VAL A 117 -12.11 5.08 -12.39
N LEU A 118 -13.06 4.15 -12.35
CA LEU A 118 -13.67 3.59 -11.14
C LEU A 118 -13.19 2.16 -10.97
N VAL A 119 -12.37 1.90 -9.95
CA VAL A 119 -11.82 0.57 -9.67
C VAL A 119 -12.56 -0.09 -8.51
N LYS A 120 -12.97 -1.34 -8.70
CA LYS A 120 -13.49 -2.20 -7.64
C LYS A 120 -12.67 -3.48 -7.50
N GLY A 121 -12.36 -3.86 -6.27
CA GLY A 121 -11.61 -5.08 -5.97
C GLY A 121 -12.51 -6.31 -5.87
N GLY A 122 -12.03 -7.43 -6.42
CA GLY A 122 -12.67 -8.74 -6.38
C GLY A 122 -13.44 -9.09 -7.65
N ASP A 123 -13.98 -10.30 -7.66
CA ASP A 123 -14.83 -10.80 -8.74
C ASP A 123 -16.26 -10.27 -8.51
N TRP A 124 -16.74 -9.41 -9.41
CA TRP A 124 -18.06 -8.77 -9.30
C TRP A 124 -19.01 -9.30 -10.37
N GLU A 125 -20.00 -10.07 -9.93
CA GLU A 125 -21.08 -10.60 -10.78
C GLU A 125 -22.23 -9.59 -10.98
N GLY A 126 -22.22 -8.48 -10.25
CA GLY A 126 -23.27 -7.46 -10.24
C GLY A 126 -22.80 -6.06 -10.66
N ARG A 127 -23.75 -5.14 -10.86
CA ARG A 127 -23.45 -3.75 -11.25
C ARG A 127 -22.69 -3.01 -10.15
N ILE A 128 -21.49 -2.55 -10.46
CA ILE A 128 -20.70 -1.67 -9.56
C ILE A 128 -21.45 -0.34 -9.37
N VAL A 129 -21.60 0.10 -8.11
CA VAL A 129 -22.24 1.39 -7.81
C VAL A 129 -21.40 2.53 -8.39
N GLY A 130 -22.07 3.43 -9.11
CA GLY A 130 -21.43 4.52 -9.86
C GLY A 130 -21.26 4.23 -11.35
N SER A 131 -21.44 2.99 -11.84
CA SER A 131 -21.25 2.68 -13.27
C SER A 131 -22.19 3.44 -14.22
N GLU A 132 -23.39 3.84 -13.78
CA GLU A 132 -24.30 4.70 -14.56
C GLU A 132 -23.75 6.11 -14.71
N ALA A 133 -23.29 6.68 -13.59
CA ALA A 133 -22.67 7.99 -13.55
C ALA A 133 -21.40 8.00 -14.43
N MET A 134 -20.50 7.02 -14.24
CA MET A 134 -19.30 6.86 -15.08
C MET A 134 -19.63 6.81 -16.58
N ALA A 135 -20.63 6.02 -16.99
CA ALA A 135 -21.03 5.94 -18.39
C ALA A 135 -21.52 7.30 -18.95
N SER A 136 -22.20 8.12 -18.14
CA SER A 136 -22.73 9.43 -18.57
C SER A 136 -21.65 10.46 -18.96
N TRP A 137 -20.38 10.22 -18.59
CA TRP A 137 -19.24 11.07 -18.97
C TRP A 137 -18.08 10.31 -19.62
N GLY A 138 -18.32 9.07 -20.08
CA GLY A 138 -17.30 8.26 -20.76
C GLY A 138 -16.20 7.70 -19.84
N GLY A 139 -16.42 7.68 -18.52
CA GLY A 139 -15.50 7.10 -17.55
C GLY A 139 -15.42 5.57 -17.63
N ARG A 140 -14.25 5.00 -17.34
CA ARG A 140 -13.99 3.55 -17.33
C ARG A 140 -14.35 2.94 -15.98
N VAL A 141 -14.90 1.73 -15.97
CA VAL A 141 -15.12 0.93 -14.75
C VAL A 141 -14.33 -0.36 -14.87
N LEU A 142 -13.55 -0.69 -13.84
CA LEU A 142 -12.66 -1.86 -13.82
C LEU A 142 -12.89 -2.70 -12.56
N ALA A 143 -13.05 -4.00 -12.76
CA ALA A 143 -12.95 -4.99 -11.68
C ALA A 143 -11.53 -5.57 -11.69
N ILE A 144 -10.80 -5.42 -10.58
CA ILE A 144 -9.45 -5.99 -10.42
C ILE A 144 -9.55 -7.18 -9.44
N PRO A 145 -9.21 -8.41 -9.85
CA PRO A 145 -9.35 -9.59 -9.01
C PRO A 145 -8.42 -9.50 -7.80
N PHE A 146 -8.85 -10.05 -6.66
CA PHE A 146 -8.02 -10.10 -5.45
C PHE A 146 -6.90 -11.14 -5.60
N LEU A 147 -5.77 -10.69 -6.15
CA LEU A 147 -4.53 -11.44 -6.06
C LEU A 147 -4.18 -11.65 -4.57
N HIS A 148 -4.02 -12.92 -4.20
CA HIS A 148 -3.76 -13.45 -2.85
C HIS A 148 -4.99 -13.64 -1.93
N GLN A 149 -5.29 -14.90 -1.60
CA GLN A 149 -6.29 -15.32 -0.61
C GLN A 149 -5.87 -14.98 0.84
N ARG A 150 -5.91 -13.70 1.20
CA ARG A 150 -5.89 -13.23 2.60
C ARG A 150 -6.97 -12.18 2.75
N SER A 151 -7.81 -12.32 3.77
CA SER A 151 -8.84 -11.35 4.13
C SER A 151 -8.66 -10.90 5.57
N THR A 152 -9.14 -9.70 5.90
CA THR A 152 -9.31 -9.23 7.29
C THR A 152 -10.01 -10.29 8.18
N THR A 153 -11.01 -10.99 7.64
CA THR A 153 -11.73 -12.07 8.35
C THR A 153 -10.82 -13.25 8.67
N THR A 154 -10.00 -13.69 7.71
CA THR A 154 -9.03 -14.79 7.90
C THR A 154 -7.97 -14.41 8.94
N THR A 155 -7.43 -13.19 8.87
CA THR A 155 -6.47 -12.68 9.87
C THR A 155 -7.07 -12.68 11.28
N LEU A 156 -8.32 -12.23 11.43
CA LEU A 156 -9.00 -12.21 12.71
C LEU A 156 -9.32 -13.61 13.25
N ALA A 157 -9.71 -14.56 12.38
CA ALA A 157 -9.89 -15.95 12.77
C ALA A 157 -8.58 -16.56 13.29
N LEU A 158 -7.44 -16.26 12.66
CA LEU A 158 -6.12 -16.70 13.11
C LEU A 158 -5.73 -16.08 14.47
N ILE A 159 -5.98 -14.79 14.68
CA ILE A 159 -5.72 -14.12 15.97
C ILE A 159 -6.60 -14.69 17.08
N ARG A 160 -7.91 -14.90 16.81
CA ARG A 160 -8.87 -15.44 17.79
C ARG A 160 -8.65 -16.93 18.11
N SER A 161 -8.10 -17.70 17.18
CA SER A 161 -7.77 -19.13 17.38
C SER A 161 -6.38 -19.37 17.97
N ALA A 162 -5.49 -18.37 17.94
CA ALA A 162 -4.23 -18.43 18.66
C ALA A 162 -4.49 -18.43 20.18
N ARG A 163 -4.42 -19.62 20.79
CA ARG A 163 -4.40 -19.74 22.27
C ARG A 163 -3.33 -18.80 22.83
N PRO A 164 -3.59 -18.07 23.94
CA PRO A 164 -2.54 -17.32 24.61
C PRO A 164 -1.39 -18.29 24.92
N ARG A 165 -0.19 -17.95 24.46
CA ARG A 165 1.02 -18.71 24.81
C ARG A 165 1.11 -18.68 26.33
N ARG A 166 0.94 -19.85 26.98
CA ARG A 166 1.01 -19.95 28.45
C ARG A 166 2.26 -19.24 28.94
N ASP A 167 2.08 -18.35 29.91
CA ASP A 167 3.13 -17.43 30.36
C ASP A 167 4.48 -18.11 30.58
N ALA A 168 5.54 -17.43 30.16
CA ALA A 168 6.91 -17.75 30.54
C ALA A 168 7.16 -17.65 32.07
N SER A 169 6.17 -17.22 32.86
CA SER A 169 6.20 -17.17 34.32
C SER A 169 6.43 -18.54 34.97
N ARG A 170 6.09 -19.65 34.29
CA ARG A 170 6.34 -21.02 34.80
C ARG A 170 7.80 -21.47 34.74
N CYS A 171 8.71 -20.75 34.08
CA CYS A 171 10.13 -21.11 34.02
C CYS A 171 10.93 -20.74 35.29
N ARG A 172 10.32 -20.13 36.32
CA ARG A 172 11.02 -19.73 37.56
C ARG A 172 11.07 -20.77 38.68
N ASN A 173 10.26 -21.84 38.62
CA ASN A 173 10.17 -22.84 39.69
C ASN A 173 10.54 -24.27 39.22
N ALA A 174 11.63 -24.40 38.47
CA ALA A 174 12.27 -25.71 38.31
C ALA A 174 13.07 -26.02 39.59
N PRO A 175 12.89 -27.18 40.26
CA PRO A 175 13.69 -27.51 41.43
C PRO A 175 15.16 -27.62 41.03
N GLN A 176 16.00 -26.85 41.70
CA GLN A 176 17.42 -26.75 41.42
C GLN A 176 18.13 -28.00 41.97
N GLN A 177 17.99 -29.12 41.27
CA GLN A 177 18.73 -30.35 41.57
C GLN A 177 20.23 -30.04 41.56
N GLN A 178 20.83 -30.15 42.74
CA GLN A 178 22.27 -30.06 42.92
C GLN A 178 22.93 -31.10 42.02
N ARG A 179 23.71 -30.63 41.04
CA ARG A 179 24.61 -31.49 40.27
C ARG A 179 25.90 -31.55 41.05
N ASP A 180 26.21 -32.73 41.59
CA ASP A 180 27.47 -32.97 42.30
C ASP A 180 28.66 -32.70 41.38
N ASP A 181 29.47 -31.71 41.74
CA ASP A 181 30.63 -31.26 40.96
C ASP A 181 31.83 -32.21 41.18
N LYS A 182 31.77 -33.38 40.56
CA LYS A 182 32.83 -34.39 40.56
C LYS A 182 33.11 -34.95 39.16
N HIS A 183 33.50 -34.08 38.21
CA HIS A 183 34.52 -34.38 37.18
C HIS A 183 34.87 -33.11 36.38
N ARG A 184 36.04 -32.52 36.66
CA ARG A 184 36.55 -31.33 35.96
C ARG A 184 37.79 -31.66 35.13
N PRO A 185 37.69 -31.86 33.81
CA PRO A 185 38.87 -31.93 32.94
C PRO A 185 39.52 -30.55 32.79
N GLN A 186 40.85 -30.53 32.67
CA GLN A 186 41.65 -29.30 32.68
C GLN A 186 41.41 -28.40 31.45
N LYS A 187 41.39 -27.08 31.68
CA LYS A 187 41.36 -26.06 30.62
C LYS A 187 42.67 -26.06 29.83
N ARG A 188 42.63 -26.43 28.54
CA ARG A 188 43.66 -26.00 27.57
C ARG A 188 43.26 -24.66 26.96
N ARG A 189 44.11 -23.65 27.12
CA ARG A 189 44.04 -22.40 26.34
C ARG A 189 44.54 -22.68 24.93
N VAL A 190 43.85 -22.19 23.91
CA VAL A 190 44.44 -21.94 22.59
C VAL A 190 44.08 -20.52 22.19
N ALA A 191 45.10 -19.72 21.93
CA ALA A 191 44.98 -18.38 21.38
C ALA A 191 46.07 -18.20 20.31
N SER A 192 45.78 -17.36 19.33
CA SER A 192 46.65 -16.92 18.21
C SER A 192 46.84 -17.89 17.02
N ARG A 193 47.01 -17.25 15.85
CA ARG A 193 47.35 -17.76 14.51
C ARG A 193 46.19 -18.44 13.74
N LEU A 194 45.94 -18.11 12.46
CA LEU A 194 46.57 -17.12 11.56
C LEU A 194 45.57 -16.60 10.51
N THR A 195 45.83 -15.37 10.06
CA THR A 195 45.37 -14.76 8.80
C THR A 195 45.65 -15.64 7.57
N GLN A 196 44.70 -15.77 6.63
CA GLN A 196 44.90 -15.78 5.16
C GLN A 196 43.64 -16.27 4.40
N ILE A 197 42.69 -15.37 4.10
CA ILE A 197 41.89 -15.37 2.85
C ILE A 197 41.57 -13.92 2.51
N ASP A 198 42.57 -13.16 2.01
CA ASP A 198 42.32 -11.80 1.51
C ASP A 198 43.39 -11.33 0.49
N GLN A 199 43.63 -12.15 -0.55
CA GLN A 199 44.40 -11.78 -1.74
C GLN A 199 43.94 -12.59 -2.97
N ALA A 200 42.87 -12.16 -3.65
CA ALA A 200 42.48 -12.72 -4.96
C ALA A 200 41.56 -11.83 -5.84
N ILE A 201 41.39 -10.53 -5.58
CA ILE A 201 40.81 -9.59 -6.56
C ILE A 201 41.66 -8.33 -6.59
N GLY A 202 42.54 -8.25 -7.60
CA GLY A 202 43.44 -7.13 -7.78
C GLY A 202 42.76 -5.90 -8.40
N HIS A 203 43.08 -4.73 -7.84
CA HIS A 203 43.13 -3.42 -8.48
C HIS A 203 42.62 -3.27 -9.93
N ARG A 204 41.56 -2.48 -10.11
CA ARG A 204 41.59 -1.34 -11.05
C ARG A 204 41.02 -0.10 -10.38
N GLU A 205 41.55 1.05 -10.76
CA GLU A 205 41.54 2.28 -9.97
C GLU A 205 40.25 3.10 -10.13
N CYS A 206 39.90 3.86 -9.09
CA CYS A 206 39.05 5.04 -9.24
C CYS A 206 39.92 6.24 -9.65
N LEU A 207 39.43 7.10 -10.54
CA LEU A 207 39.50 8.58 -10.49
C LEU A 207 38.53 9.16 -11.57
N PRO A 208 38.16 10.47 -11.55
CA PRO A 208 36.79 10.87 -11.88
C PRO A 208 36.64 11.87 -13.05
N ALA A 209 35.36 12.06 -13.43
CA ALA A 209 34.76 13.22 -14.10
C ALA A 209 35.22 13.59 -15.54
N VAL A 210 34.24 13.94 -16.39
CA VAL A 210 34.15 15.24 -17.09
C VAL A 210 32.83 15.30 -17.88
N PHE A 211 32.31 16.52 -18.02
CA PHE A 211 31.01 16.90 -18.59
C PHE A 211 31.24 17.56 -19.96
N LEU A 212 30.58 17.08 -21.03
CA LEU A 212 30.40 17.66 -22.39
C LEU A 212 29.80 16.54 -23.28
N GLY A 213 28.93 16.72 -24.28
CA GLY A 213 28.44 17.93 -24.94
C GLY A 213 28.42 17.72 -26.47
N ALA A 214 27.28 18.03 -27.11
CA ALA A 214 27.05 18.11 -28.58
C ALA A 214 26.80 16.83 -29.43
N ARG A 215 25.71 16.88 -30.22
CA ARG A 215 25.60 16.35 -31.61
C ARG A 215 26.00 17.49 -32.58
N PRO A 216 26.40 17.27 -33.85
CA PRO A 216 25.40 17.18 -34.96
C PRO A 216 25.85 16.43 -36.26
N GLY A 217 24.93 16.35 -37.26
CA GLY A 217 25.19 16.05 -38.70
C GLY A 217 24.89 14.60 -39.13
N SER A 218 24.00 14.27 -40.09
CA SER A 218 23.91 14.59 -41.54
C SER A 218 25.06 13.97 -42.37
N SER A 219 24.87 13.27 -43.50
CA SER A 219 23.92 13.58 -44.59
C SER A 219 23.77 12.46 -45.67
N HIS A 220 22.71 12.56 -46.50
CA HIS A 220 22.60 12.10 -47.92
C HIS A 220 22.50 10.58 -48.24
N TYR A 221 21.84 10.08 -49.30
CA TYR A 221 20.95 10.59 -50.38
C TYR A 221 20.06 9.40 -50.88
N GLY A 222 18.93 9.51 -51.60
CA GLY A 222 18.08 10.65 -51.96
C GLY A 222 17.13 10.35 -53.15
N SER A 223 15.91 10.93 -53.13
CA SER A 223 15.04 11.31 -54.28
C SER A 223 14.51 10.27 -55.30
N GLN A 224 13.18 10.15 -55.43
CA GLN A 224 12.39 10.77 -56.53
C GLN A 224 10.86 10.58 -56.28
N SER A 225 10.01 11.29 -57.04
CA SER A 225 8.67 11.69 -56.57
C SER A 225 7.64 11.90 -57.70
N VAL A 226 6.38 11.49 -57.45
CA VAL A 226 5.11 12.09 -57.97
C VAL A 226 4.81 11.84 -59.48
N PRO A 227 3.55 11.86 -59.99
CA PRO A 227 2.23 12.12 -59.36
C PRO A 227 1.17 10.99 -59.48
N ILE A 228 0.03 11.23 -58.81
CA ILE A 228 -1.31 10.68 -59.10
C ILE A 228 -2.17 11.89 -59.58
N PRO A 229 -3.13 11.72 -60.50
CA PRO A 229 -4.00 12.80 -61.00
C PRO A 229 -4.91 13.46 -59.95
#